data_AF-A0AAV8BZQ3-F1
#
_entry.id   AF-A0AAV8BZQ3-F1
#
_cell.length_a   1.000
_cell.length_b   1.000
_cell.length_c   1.000
_cell.angle_alpha   90.00
_cell.angle_beta   90.00
_cell.angle_gamma   90.00
#
_symmetry.space_group_name_H-M   'P 1'
#
loop_
_entity.id
_entity.type
_entity.pdbx_description
1 polymer ?
#
loop_
_entity_poly.entity_id
_entity_poly.type
_entity_poly.pdbx_seq_one_letter_code
_entity_poly.pdbx_strand_id
1 'polypeptide(L)'
;MAPVFTRNAWRCAWHMIQNDLVHGWGLDFNVRRCVEPGHEKMGVVDAQWIKHHAIPTLLNQGQQNENTSSTAIRTRCRLEWKMFDERLAEAEKAYYQLMGIPYPSSNSTNTTN
;
A
#
# COMPACT_ATOMS: atom_id res chain seq x y z
N MET A 1 -4.14 5.53 13.15
CA MET A 1 -2.68 5.73 13.18
C MET A 1 -2.26 6.83 12.22
N ALA A 2 -1.50 7.82 12.68
CA ALA A 2 -0.97 8.91 11.87
C ALA A 2 0.57 8.88 11.85
N PRO A 3 1.22 8.37 10.77
CA PRO A 3 2.68 8.34 10.66
C PRO A 3 3.25 9.73 10.33
N VAL A 4 4.46 9.99 10.82
CA VAL A 4 5.24 11.20 10.50
C VAL A 4 6.51 10.81 9.77
N PHE A 5 6.78 11.53 8.69
CA PHE A 5 7.90 11.28 7.78
C PHE A 5 8.91 12.40 7.84
N THR A 6 10.19 12.06 7.64
CA THR A 6 11.19 13.06 7.28
C THR A 6 10.84 13.70 5.94
N ARG A 7 11.34 14.90 5.65
CA ARG A 7 11.07 15.60 4.38
C ARG A 7 11.43 14.76 3.14
N ASN A 8 12.48 13.94 3.22
CA ASN A 8 12.88 13.05 2.13
C ASN A 8 11.92 11.88 1.98
N ALA A 9 11.54 11.24 3.10
CA ALA A 9 10.57 10.14 3.11
C ALA A 9 9.17 10.57 2.64
N TRP A 10 8.77 11.80 2.97
CA TRP A 10 7.49 12.37 2.52
C TRP A 10 7.36 12.40 1.00
N ARG A 11 8.43 12.71 0.27
CA ARG A 11 8.38 12.71 -1.21
C ARG A 11 8.03 11.32 -1.76
N CYS A 12 8.65 10.27 -1.22
CA CYS A 12 8.34 8.89 -1.60
C CYS A 12 6.89 8.53 -1.21
N ALA A 13 6.47 8.82 0.01
CA ALA A 13 5.10 8.56 0.48
C ALA A 13 4.06 9.29 -0.39
N TRP A 14 4.35 10.54 -0.75
CA TRP A 14 3.50 11.36 -1.61
C TRP A 14 3.34 10.77 -3.01
N HIS A 15 4.43 10.27 -3.63
CA HIS A 15 4.35 9.63 -4.93
C HIS A 15 3.54 8.33 -4.91
N MET A 16 3.57 7.56 -3.81
CA MET A 16 2.68 6.39 -3.67
C MET A 16 1.22 6.81 -3.53
N ILE A 17 0.92 7.82 -2.71
CA ILE A 17 -0.45 8.31 -2.49
C ILE A 17 -1.05 8.79 -3.81
N GLN A 18 -0.35 9.66 -4.56
CA GLN A 18 -0.88 10.30 -5.78
C GLN A 18 -1.18 9.31 -6.92
N ASN A 19 -0.46 8.20 -6.99
CA ASN A 19 -0.65 7.22 -8.05
C ASN A 19 -1.77 6.21 -7.74
N ASP A 20 -2.16 6.07 -6.47
CA ASP A 20 -3.07 5.02 -6.01
C ASP A 20 -4.14 5.54 -5.03
N LEU A 21 -4.55 6.80 -5.17
CA LEU A 21 -5.56 7.51 -4.33
C LEU A 21 -6.90 6.76 -4.16
N VAL A 22 -7.17 5.73 -4.97
CA VAL A 22 -8.37 4.89 -4.84
C VAL A 22 -8.24 3.90 -3.66
N HIS A 23 -7.02 3.57 -3.22
CA HIS A 23 -6.73 2.57 -2.19
C HIS A 23 -6.16 3.19 -0.91
N GLY A 24 -7.04 3.74 -0.08
CA GLY A 24 -6.67 4.16 1.27
C GLY A 24 -6.34 2.98 2.21
N TRP A 25 -6.93 1.81 1.98
CA TRP A 25 -6.67 0.60 2.78
C TRP A 25 -5.47 -0.16 2.23
N GLY A 26 -4.47 -0.38 3.07
CA GLY A 26 -3.29 -1.19 2.77
C GLY A 26 -2.09 -0.41 2.21
N LEU A 27 -2.31 0.82 1.74
CA LEU A 27 -1.21 1.76 1.43
C LEU A 27 -0.36 2.05 2.69
N ASP A 28 -1.02 2.11 3.84
CA ASP A 28 -0.41 2.27 5.16
C ASP A 28 0.54 1.13 5.56
N PHE A 29 0.40 -0.07 5.01
CA PHE A 29 1.39 -1.15 5.18
C PHE A 29 2.66 -0.94 4.35
N ASN A 30 2.60 -0.08 3.32
CA ASN A 30 3.67 0.10 2.35
C ASN A 30 4.52 1.35 2.60
N VAL A 31 4.01 2.35 3.33
CA VAL A 31 4.74 3.60 3.61
C VAL A 31 6.10 3.40 4.29
N ARG A 32 6.28 2.29 5.02
CA ARG A 32 7.57 1.92 5.60
C ARG A 32 8.69 1.78 4.58
N ARG A 33 8.38 1.45 3.33
CA ARG A 33 9.36 1.29 2.24
C ARG A 33 10.05 2.60 1.86
N CYS A 34 9.49 3.75 2.26
CA CYS A 34 10.10 5.05 2.03
C CYS A 34 11.21 5.39 3.04
N VAL A 35 11.48 4.51 4.01
CA VAL A 35 12.40 4.78 5.12
C VAL A 35 13.13 3.50 5.52
N GLU A 36 14.45 3.55 5.64
CA GLU A 36 15.27 2.42 6.11
C GLU A 36 16.12 2.82 7.34
N PRO A 37 15.99 2.16 8.50
CA PRO A 37 14.99 1.15 8.87
C PRO A 37 13.64 1.78 9.25
N GLY A 38 12.55 1.23 8.71
CA GLY A 38 11.23 1.86 8.78
C GLY A 38 10.65 2.01 10.19
N HIS A 39 10.86 1.04 11.08
CA HIS A 39 10.28 1.05 12.44
C HIS A 39 10.97 2.02 13.40
N GLU A 40 12.23 2.38 13.14
CA GLU A 40 12.98 3.33 13.98
C GLU A 40 12.81 4.76 13.49
N LYS A 41 12.66 4.94 12.18
CA LYS A 41 12.70 6.26 11.52
C LYS A 41 11.33 6.78 11.08
N MET A 42 10.27 5.98 11.22
CA MET A 42 8.90 6.48 11.13
C MET A 42 8.38 6.83 12.51
N GLY A 43 8.01 8.10 12.71
CA GLY A 43 7.30 8.52 13.91
C GLY A 43 5.81 8.19 13.82
N VAL A 44 5.13 8.08 14.96
CA VAL A 44 3.66 7.96 15.05
C VAL A 44 3.17 8.96 16.08
N VAL A 45 2.29 9.89 15.67
CA VAL A 45 1.73 10.92 16.57
C VAL A 45 0.44 10.45 17.21
N ASP A 46 -0.34 9.65 16.50
CA ASP A 46 -1.57 9.05 17.00
C ASP A 46 -1.52 7.54 16.77
N ALA A 47 -1.51 6.78 17.86
CA ALA A 47 -1.52 5.31 17.87
C ALA A 47 -2.92 4.74 18.12
N GLN A 48 -3.97 5.57 18.15
CA GLN A 48 -5.33 5.08 18.28
C GLN A 48 -5.71 4.19 17.08
N TRP A 49 -6.29 3.05 17.43
CA TRP A 49 -6.78 2.07 16.48
C TRP A 49 -8.11 2.56 15.90
N ILE A 50 -8.20 2.61 14.58
CA ILE A 50 -9.43 2.95 13.87
C ILE A 50 -9.97 1.67 13.22
N LYS A 51 -11.22 1.34 13.53
CA LYS A 51 -11.90 0.22 12.88
C LYS A 51 -12.30 0.64 11.48
N HIS A 52 -11.69 0.02 10.47
CA HIS A 52 -12.08 0.21 9.09
C HIS A 52 -13.32 -0.63 8.78
N HIS A 53 -14.42 0.03 8.40
CA HIS A 53 -15.68 -0.65 8.06
C HIS A 53 -15.72 -1.20 6.62
N ALA A 54 -14.63 -1.05 5.85
CA ALA A 54 -14.53 -1.48 4.45
C ALA A 54 -15.71 -0.98 3.57
N ILE A 55 -16.21 0.23 3.87
CA ILE A 55 -17.27 0.89 3.11
C ILE A 55 -16.62 1.63 1.93
N PRO A 56 -16.95 1.29 0.68
CA PRO A 56 -16.44 2.03 -0.47
C PRO A 56 -16.96 3.47 -0.44
N THR A 57 -16.08 4.45 -0.57
CA THR A 57 -16.44 5.88 -0.58
C THR A 57 -16.97 6.35 -1.94
N LEU A 58 -16.69 5.61 -3.01
CA LEU A 58 -17.00 5.97 -4.40
C LEU A 58 -18.05 5.02 -5.01
N LEU A 59 -19.20 4.88 -4.34
CA LEU A 59 -20.28 3.97 -4.74
C LEU A 59 -20.92 4.33 -6.10
N ASN A 60 -20.89 5.60 -6.49
CA ASN A 60 -21.52 6.10 -7.72
C ASN A 60 -20.53 6.35 -8.87
N GLN A 61 -19.30 5.81 -8.80
CA GLN A 61 -18.32 5.98 -9.87
C GLN A 61 -18.33 4.80 -10.86
N GLY A 62 -18.77 5.07 -12.10
CA GLY A 62 -18.84 4.12 -13.22
C GLY A 62 -19.96 4.48 -14.19
N GLN A 63 -20.02 3.83 -15.38
CA GLN A 63 -21.21 3.92 -16.23
C GLN A 63 -22.42 3.42 -15.43
N GLN A 64 -23.47 4.24 -15.35
CA GLN A 64 -24.75 3.87 -14.75
C GLN A 64 -25.44 2.83 -15.62
N ASN A 65 -25.05 1.58 -15.44
CA ASN A 65 -25.90 0.46 -15.81
C ASN A 65 -26.77 0.18 -14.59
N GLU A 66 -28.04 -0.20 -14.79
CA GLU A 66 -29.07 -0.39 -13.76
C GLU A 66 -28.69 -1.37 -12.61
N ASN A 67 -27.49 -1.98 -12.66
CA ASN A 67 -26.92 -2.92 -11.71
C ASN A 67 -25.46 -2.61 -11.30
N THR A 68 -25.09 -1.37 -10.94
CA THR A 68 -23.83 -1.12 -10.21
C THR A 68 -23.94 -1.64 -8.78
N SER A 69 -23.97 -2.97 -8.64
CA SER A 69 -24.04 -3.64 -7.36
C SER A 69 -22.76 -3.36 -6.57
N SER A 70 -22.89 -3.23 -5.25
CA SER A 70 -21.75 -3.12 -4.32
C SER A 70 -20.66 -4.18 -4.58
N THR A 71 -21.04 -5.34 -5.11
CA THR A 71 -20.13 -6.41 -5.50
C THR A 71 -19.21 -6.02 -6.66
N ALA A 72 -19.71 -5.33 -7.69
CA ALA A 72 -18.89 -4.90 -8.83
C ALA A 72 -17.80 -3.91 -8.39
N ILE A 73 -18.15 -2.99 -7.49
CA ILE A 73 -17.22 -2.01 -6.93
C ILE A 73 -16.14 -2.71 -6.10
N ARG A 74 -16.55 -3.68 -5.26
CA ARG A 74 -15.60 -4.50 -4.48
C ARG A 74 -14.67 -5.30 -5.38
N THR A 75 -15.16 -5.86 -6.50
CA THR A 75 -14.33 -6.57 -7.48
C THR A 75 -13.32 -5.64 -8.13
N ARG A 76 -13.74 -4.45 -8.57
CA ARG A 76 -12.83 -3.42 -9.10
C ARG A 76 -11.74 -3.07 -8.09
N CYS A 77 -12.11 -2.78 -6.84
CA CYS A 77 -11.14 -2.47 -5.80
C CYS A 77 -10.10 -3.58 -5.62
N ARG A 78 -10.53 -4.86 -5.57
CA ARG A 78 -9.57 -5.98 -5.47
C ARG A 78 -8.62 -6.08 -6.66
N LEU A 79 -9.09 -5.78 -7.88
CA LEU A 79 -8.25 -5.78 -9.07
C LEU A 79 -7.22 -4.65 -9.04
N GLU A 80 -7.66 -3.44 -8.70
CA GLU A 80 -6.78 -2.28 -8.52
C GLU A 80 -5.73 -2.53 -7.43
N TRP A 81 -6.13 -3.16 -6.31
CA TRP A 81 -5.21 -3.58 -5.25
C TRP A 81 -4.14 -4.54 -5.78
N LYS A 82 -4.52 -5.53 -6.58
CA LYS A 82 -3.57 -6.48 -7.16
C LYS A 82 -2.57 -5.78 -8.09
N MET A 83 -3.03 -4.85 -8.90
CA MET A 83 -2.16 -4.06 -9.79
C MET A 83 -1.17 -3.20 -8.98
N PHE A 84 -1.62 -2.61 -7.88
CA PHE A 84 -0.77 -1.85 -6.97
C PHE A 84 0.32 -2.73 -6.34
N ASP A 85 -0.05 -3.90 -5.83
CA ASP A 85 0.89 -4.85 -5.21
C ASP A 85 1.95 -5.32 -6.22
N GLU A 86 1.55 -5.60 -7.46
CA GLU A 86 2.47 -5.95 -8.56
C GLU A 86 3.47 -4.82 -8.87
N ARG A 87 2.99 -3.58 -8.97
CA ARG A 87 3.86 -2.40 -9.21
C ARG A 87 4.86 -2.18 -8.07
N LEU A 88 4.42 -2.36 -6.83
CA LEU A 88 5.28 -2.26 -5.65
C LEU A 88 6.38 -3.33 -5.67
N ALA A 89 6.02 -4.58 -5.97
CA ALA A 89 6.97 -5.67 -6.05
C ALA A 89 8.00 -5.45 -7.17
N GLU A 90 7.60 -4.90 -8.31
CA GLU A 90 8.51 -4.53 -9.39
C GLU A 90 9.48 -3.41 -8.99
N ALA A 91 8.97 -2.34 -8.36
CA ALA A 91 9.80 -1.25 -7.87
C ALA A 91 10.80 -1.72 -6.81
N GLU A 92 10.38 -2.63 -5.92
CA GLU A 92 11.24 -3.23 -4.91
C GLU A 92 12.34 -4.07 -5.57
N LYS A 93 12.02 -4.96 -6.52
CA LYS A 93 13.01 -5.72 -7.29
C LYS A 93 14.03 -4.81 -7.97
N ALA A 94 13.58 -3.74 -8.62
CA ALA A 94 14.44 -2.78 -9.28
C ALA A 94 15.39 -2.08 -8.28
N TYR A 95 14.88 -1.71 -7.10
CA TYR A 95 15.71 -1.14 -6.04
C TYR A 95 16.81 -2.12 -5.58
N TYR A 96 16.48 -3.38 -5.30
CA TYR A 96 17.45 -4.40 -4.90
C TYR A 96 18.52 -4.64 -5.98
N GLN A 97 18.12 -4.67 -7.26
CA GLN A 97 19.04 -4.79 -8.39
C GLN A 97 20.01 -3.60 -8.47
N LEU A 98 19.52 -2.37 -8.30
CA LEU A 98 20.35 -1.16 -8.29
C LEU A 98 21.36 -1.15 -7.13
N MET A 99 20.96 -1.69 -5.98
CA MET A 99 21.84 -1.79 -4.81
C MET A 99 22.82 -2.97 -4.90
N GLY A 100 22.70 -3.84 -5.90
CA GLY A 100 23.50 -5.06 -6.03
C GLY A 100 23.23 -6.10 -4.93
N ILE A 101 22.06 -6.02 -4.28
CA ILE A 101 21.66 -6.91 -3.19
C ILE A 101 20.70 -7.96 -3.75
N PRO A 102 20.83 -9.24 -3.39
CA PRO A 102 19.86 -10.26 -3.80
C PRO A 102 18.47 -9.91 -3.27
N TYR A 103 17.49 -9.88 -4.17
CA TYR A 103 16.09 -9.69 -3.79
C TYR A 103 15.64 -10.87 -2.90
N PRO A 104 15.04 -10.63 -1.72
CA PRO A 104 14.60 -11.69 -0.84
C PRO A 104 13.52 -12.53 -1.52
N SER A 105 13.84 -13.77 -1.89
CA SER A 105 12.86 -14.70 -2.45
C SER A 105 11.98 -15.24 -1.32
N SER A 106 10.67 -15.30 -1.56
CA SER A 106 9.67 -15.76 -0.58
C SER A 106 9.73 -17.26 -0.24
N ASN A 107 10.84 -17.94 -0.53
CA ASN A 107 11.04 -19.36 -0.21
C ASN A 107 11.81 -19.57 1.10
N SER A 108 11.45 -18.82 2.14
CA SER A 108 11.97 -19.05 3.50
C SER A 108 10.86 -19.01 4.53
N THR A 109 9.89 -19.92 4.41
CA THR A 109 9.30 -20.52 5.61
C THR A 109 10.38 -21.41 6.24
N ASN A 110 11.31 -20.82 6.98
CA ASN A 110 12.11 -21.60 7.92
C ASN A 110 11.19 -21.97 9.09
N THR A 111 10.50 -23.10 8.93
CA THR A 111 10.01 -23.89 10.04
C THR A 111 11.23 -24.37 10.82
N THR A 112 11.50 -23.74 11.95
CA THR A 112 12.37 -24.28 12.99
C THR A 112 11.58 -24.33 14.28
N ASN A 113 11.10 -25.54 14.61
CA ASN A 113 10.89 -25.99 15.99
C ASN A 113 12.25 -26.23 16.65
#